data_AF-A0A5B7DPQ6-F1
#
_entry.id   AF-A0A5B7DPQ6-F1
#
_cell.length_a   1.000
_cell.length_b   1.000
_cell.length_c   1.000
_cell.angle_alpha   90.00
_cell.angle_beta   90.00
_cell.angle_gamma   90.00
#
_symmetry.space_group_name_H-M   'P 1'
#
loop_
_entity.id
_entity.type
_entity.pdbx_description
1 polymer ?
#
loop_
_entity_poly.entity_id
_entity_poly.type
_entity_poly.pdbx_seq_one_letter_code
_entity_poly.pdbx_strand_id
1 'polypeptide(L)'
;MPFLRYLIQGATGLFTGSVYLDRELATKGFYGENETPECGCTVAVKTHGYCLAGVPATREEREKDIGRFFGRGLLLLRNPYDTLIAYRNYLTAGHLGVAGPDAFRGTDWEQFVRGQAEMWKTYALDWLTQGRNVLVVHYEKLLQDSKRELLRILHFLRVRPNQRRVKCTLQYLDGSFRRPTPDNVSYRLQDPFSAALHDVVEAAMKEIDATLSKQGRPLLPESLYSYHHHHHHHHHHSHHHHHNNTSQVHDHAKQLTNHRNMHDRSAVSRQRGRYGENTVASVAVSKGGEDDGGPHSNVLQLSPWIKGR
;
A
#
# COMPACT_ATOMS: atom_id res chain seq x y z
N MET A 1 -0.33 3.97 0.57
CA MET A 1 -1.46 4.69 1.22
C MET A 1 -2.13 5.83 0.44
N PRO A 2 -2.02 5.98 -0.90
CA PRO A 2 -2.76 7.04 -1.60
C PRO A 2 -4.29 6.93 -1.48
N PHE A 3 -4.85 5.71 -1.44
CA PHE A 3 -6.31 5.50 -1.50
C PHE A 3 -7.07 6.13 -0.31
N LEU A 4 -6.71 5.80 0.94
CA LEU A 4 -7.41 6.38 2.10
C LEU A 4 -7.27 7.90 2.16
N ARG A 5 -6.08 8.43 1.82
CA ARG A 5 -5.84 9.87 1.73
C ARG A 5 -6.72 10.51 0.64
N TYR A 6 -6.80 9.90 -0.53
CA TYR A 6 -7.67 10.32 -1.63
C TYR A 6 -9.13 10.42 -1.16
N LEU A 7 -9.64 9.41 -0.45
CA LEU A 7 -11.02 9.44 0.08
C LEU A 7 -11.23 10.59 1.07
N ILE A 8 -10.29 10.82 2.00
CA ILE A 8 -10.37 11.91 2.98
C ILE A 8 -10.35 13.28 2.27
N GLN A 9 -9.39 13.51 1.37
CA GLN A 9 -9.30 14.77 0.61
C GLN A 9 -10.54 14.96 -0.27
N GLY A 10 -10.97 13.90 -0.96
CA GLY A 10 -12.14 13.86 -1.82
C GLY A 10 -13.44 14.17 -1.09
N ALA A 11 -13.57 13.79 0.18
CA ALA A 11 -14.78 14.03 0.98
C ALA A 11 -14.76 15.34 1.79
N THR A 12 -13.59 15.81 2.23
CA THR A 12 -13.45 17.01 3.06
C THR A 12 -13.03 18.28 2.31
N GLY A 13 -12.09 18.18 1.38
CA GLY A 13 -11.49 19.30 0.64
C GLY A 13 -10.25 19.81 1.35
N LEU A 14 -9.88 19.15 2.45
CA LEU A 14 -8.69 19.40 3.23
C LEU A 14 -7.57 18.50 2.73
N PHE A 15 -6.37 19.05 2.62
CA PHE A 15 -5.20 18.27 2.22
C PHE A 15 -4.77 17.29 3.32
N THR A 16 -4.18 16.19 2.88
CA THR A 16 -3.45 15.25 3.73
C THR A 16 -1.96 15.36 3.41
N GLY A 17 -1.13 15.32 4.44
CA GLY A 17 0.33 15.36 4.31
C GLY A 17 0.95 13.97 4.35
N SER A 18 2.28 13.95 4.31
CA SER A 18 3.13 12.78 4.42
C SER A 18 4.41 13.20 5.15
N VAL A 19 5.00 12.31 5.95
CA VAL A 19 6.37 12.54 6.48
C VAL A 19 7.45 12.34 5.42
N TYR A 20 7.04 11.88 4.24
CA TYR A 20 7.85 11.68 3.04
C TYR A 20 7.45 12.73 2.01
N LEU A 21 8.31 12.96 1.02
CA LEU A 21 8.05 13.83 -0.12
C LEU A 21 7.92 12.99 -1.39
N ASP A 22 6.69 12.80 -1.86
CA ASP A 22 6.43 12.14 -3.15
C ASP A 22 5.98 13.18 -4.20
N ARG A 23 6.89 13.50 -5.13
CA ARG A 23 6.65 14.54 -6.14
C ARG A 23 5.58 14.11 -7.14
N GLU A 24 5.49 12.82 -7.45
CA GLU A 24 4.50 12.31 -8.39
C GLU A 24 3.09 12.47 -7.80
N LEU A 25 2.90 12.14 -6.52
CA LEU A 25 1.63 12.38 -5.82
C LEU A 25 1.29 13.87 -5.72
N ALA A 26 2.27 14.73 -5.47
CA ALA A 26 2.07 16.17 -5.41
C ALA A 26 1.50 16.71 -6.74
N THR A 27 2.05 16.28 -7.88
CA THR A 27 1.55 16.68 -9.22
C THR A 27 0.14 16.15 -9.51
N LYS A 28 -0.28 15.08 -8.84
CA LYS A 28 -1.62 14.47 -8.96
C LYS A 28 -2.64 15.03 -7.95
N GLY A 29 -2.32 16.13 -7.28
CA GLY A 29 -3.23 16.87 -6.40
C GLY A 29 -3.10 16.57 -4.90
N PHE A 30 -2.08 15.81 -4.47
CA PHE A 30 -1.71 15.71 -3.06
C PHE A 30 -0.81 16.87 -2.65
N TYR A 31 -1.31 18.11 -2.71
CA TYR A 31 -0.48 19.30 -2.45
C TYR A 31 0.10 19.35 -1.02
N GLY A 32 -0.49 18.61 -0.07
CA GLY A 32 0.06 18.44 1.27
C GLY A 32 1.38 17.67 1.35
N GLU A 33 1.86 17.06 0.25
CA GLU A 33 3.22 16.49 0.16
C GLU A 33 4.31 17.56 0.32
N ASN A 34 4.03 18.80 -0.07
CA ASN A 34 4.99 19.90 0.00
C ASN A 34 5.01 20.61 1.37
N GLU A 35 4.16 20.16 2.30
CA GLU A 35 4.02 20.77 3.63
C GLU A 35 4.76 19.95 4.68
N THR A 36 5.31 20.62 5.70
CA THR A 36 5.94 19.91 6.80
C THR A 36 4.89 19.24 7.69
N PRO A 37 5.12 18.01 8.18
CA PRO A 37 4.19 17.30 9.07
C PRO A 37 3.72 18.11 10.28
N GLU A 38 4.59 18.98 10.80
CA GLU A 38 4.36 19.79 12.00
C GLU A 38 3.54 21.06 11.75
N CYS A 39 3.37 21.50 10.49
CA CYS A 39 2.84 22.84 10.22
C CYS A 39 1.37 23.03 10.61
N GLY A 40 0.63 21.94 10.88
CA GLY A 40 -0.80 22.01 11.18
C GLY A 40 -1.68 22.28 9.94
N CYS A 41 -1.13 22.22 8.73
CA CYS A 41 -1.83 22.64 7.50
C CYS A 41 -2.67 21.53 6.86
N THR A 42 -2.49 20.28 7.29
CA THR A 42 -3.18 19.10 6.73
C THR A 42 -4.05 18.42 7.79
N VAL A 43 -5.09 17.70 7.37
CA VAL A 43 -6.02 17.03 8.30
C VAL A 43 -5.42 15.75 8.90
N ALA A 44 -4.55 15.07 8.16
CA ALA A 44 -3.84 13.88 8.59
C ALA A 44 -2.53 13.77 7.80
N VAL A 45 -1.51 13.18 8.42
CA VAL A 45 -0.17 12.97 7.86
C VAL A 45 0.11 11.48 7.77
N LYS A 46 0.51 11.01 6.60
CA LYS A 46 0.91 9.61 6.39
C LYS A 46 2.31 9.36 6.96
N THR A 47 2.47 8.22 7.63
CA THR A 47 3.78 7.68 8.02
C THR A 47 3.84 6.17 7.78
N HIS A 48 5.06 5.63 7.74
CA HIS A 48 5.34 4.22 7.99
C HIS A 48 6.10 4.02 9.31
N GLY A 49 6.27 5.09 10.08
CA GLY A 49 7.01 5.13 11.33
C GLY A 49 8.41 4.59 11.17
N TYR A 50 8.84 3.84 12.18
CA TYR A 50 10.15 3.19 12.20
C TYR A 50 10.28 2.00 11.24
N CYS A 51 9.21 1.58 10.55
CA CYS A 51 9.26 0.40 9.67
C CYS A 51 10.16 0.56 8.43
N LEU A 52 10.58 1.78 8.10
CA LEU A 52 11.43 2.04 6.93
C LEU A 52 12.91 2.22 7.26
N ALA A 53 13.28 2.29 8.55
CA ALA A 53 14.65 2.66 8.94
C ALA A 53 15.70 1.56 8.66
N GLY A 54 15.30 0.37 8.20
CA GLY A 54 16.19 -0.76 7.91
C GLY A 54 16.89 -1.37 9.14
N VAL A 55 16.83 -0.69 10.28
CA VAL A 55 17.37 -1.10 11.57
C VAL A 55 16.20 -1.33 12.53
N PRO A 56 16.23 -2.40 13.38
CA PRO A 56 15.24 -2.58 14.42
C PRO A 56 15.22 -1.35 15.34
N ALA A 57 14.11 -0.62 15.36
CA ALA A 57 13.98 0.52 16.24
C ALA A 57 13.89 0.07 17.69
N THR A 58 14.66 0.74 18.55
CA THR A 58 14.58 0.61 20.00
C THR A 58 13.18 0.96 20.48
N ARG A 59 12.79 0.43 21.64
CA ARG A 59 11.47 0.73 22.21
C ARG A 59 11.23 2.24 22.37
N GLU A 60 12.25 2.98 22.80
CA GLU A 60 12.19 4.43 22.95
C GLU A 60 11.91 5.14 21.60
N GLU A 61 12.56 4.72 20.52
CA GLU A 61 12.30 5.28 19.18
C GLU A 61 10.87 4.99 18.71
N ARG A 62 10.35 3.80 18.99
CA ARG A 62 8.96 3.43 18.64
C ARG A 62 7.95 4.25 19.43
N GLU A 63 8.16 4.40 20.73
CA GLU A 63 7.35 5.25 21.61
C GLU A 63 7.40 6.72 21.15
N LYS A 64 8.58 7.22 20.76
CA LYS A 64 8.77 8.58 20.24
C LYS A 64 8.05 8.80 18.91
N ASP A 65 8.06 7.83 18.00
CA ASP A 65 7.32 7.90 16.73
C ASP A 65 5.82 8.08 16.97
N ILE A 66 5.23 7.28 17.87
CA ILE A 66 3.81 7.40 18.26
C ILE A 66 3.57 8.74 18.97
N GLY A 67 4.50 9.15 19.83
CA GLY A 67 4.46 10.38 20.61
C GLY A 67 4.46 11.66 19.77
N ARG A 68 5.16 11.68 18.63
CA ARG A 68 5.20 12.82 17.68
C ARG A 68 3.81 13.24 17.20
N PHE A 69 2.85 12.31 17.25
CA PHE A 69 1.46 12.52 16.83
C PHE A 69 0.48 12.41 17.99
N PHE A 70 0.97 12.66 19.22
CA PHE A 70 0.19 12.67 20.45
C PHE A 70 -0.54 11.34 20.72
N GLY A 71 -0.03 10.24 20.17
CA GLY A 71 -0.69 8.94 20.22
C GLY A 71 -2.05 8.91 19.50
N ARG A 72 -2.30 9.81 18.54
CA ARG A 72 -3.54 9.87 17.77
C ARG A 72 -3.31 9.43 16.33
N GLY A 73 -4.08 8.46 15.86
CA GLY A 73 -3.92 7.98 14.48
C GLY A 73 -5.06 7.12 13.96
N LEU A 74 -5.14 7.05 12.64
CA LEU A 74 -5.92 6.05 11.91
C LEU A 74 -4.98 4.88 11.63
N LEU A 75 -5.12 3.77 12.36
CA LEU A 75 -4.40 2.52 12.09
C LEU A 75 -5.17 1.72 11.05
N LEU A 76 -4.72 1.79 9.81
CA LEU A 76 -5.22 0.98 8.71
C LEU A 76 -4.62 -0.45 8.82
N LEU A 77 -5.43 -1.48 8.84
CA LEU A 77 -4.97 -2.88 8.82
C LEU A 77 -5.42 -3.49 7.51
N ARG A 78 -4.49 -4.13 6.80
CA ARG A 78 -4.73 -4.78 5.51
C ARG A 78 -4.34 -6.24 5.64
N ASN A 79 -4.92 -7.10 4.82
CA ASN A 79 -4.46 -8.47 4.62
C ASN A 79 -2.92 -8.52 4.55
N PRO A 80 -2.25 -9.20 5.49
CA PRO A 80 -0.78 -9.24 5.53
C PRO A 80 -0.21 -9.98 4.33
N TYR A 81 -0.88 -10.99 3.77
CA TYR A 81 -0.42 -11.68 2.56
C TYR A 81 -0.37 -10.74 1.35
N ASP A 82 -1.48 -10.03 1.09
CA ASP A 82 -1.55 -9.05 0.00
C ASP A 82 -0.56 -7.90 0.21
N THR A 83 -0.28 -7.55 1.46
CA THR A 83 0.69 -6.52 1.87
C THR A 83 2.13 -6.97 1.54
N LEU A 84 2.50 -8.20 1.91
CA LEU A 84 3.83 -8.77 1.64
C LEU A 84 4.09 -8.92 0.14
N ILE A 85 3.13 -9.47 -0.61
CA ILE A 85 3.22 -9.62 -2.06
C ILE A 85 3.38 -8.25 -2.73
N ALA A 86 2.53 -7.29 -2.38
CA ALA A 86 2.57 -5.97 -2.99
C ALA A 86 3.85 -5.21 -2.64
N TYR A 87 4.40 -5.39 -1.43
CA TYR A 87 5.66 -4.79 -1.06
C TYR A 87 6.84 -5.41 -1.82
N ARG A 88 6.85 -6.73 -2.01
CA ARG A 88 7.86 -7.39 -2.83
C ARG A 88 7.81 -6.94 -4.29
N ASN A 89 6.61 -6.82 -4.86
CA ASN A 89 6.43 -6.24 -6.18
C ASN A 89 7.01 -4.83 -6.28
N TYR A 90 6.76 -3.99 -5.26
CA TYR A 90 7.33 -2.65 -5.20
C TYR A 90 8.86 -2.65 -5.17
N LEU A 91 9.48 -3.46 -4.30
CA LEU A 91 10.94 -3.50 -4.17
C LEU A 91 11.63 -4.00 -5.45
N THR A 92 11.01 -4.92 -6.18
CA THR A 92 11.62 -5.51 -7.38
C THR A 92 11.30 -4.76 -8.67
N ALA A 93 10.12 -4.13 -8.76
CA ALA A 93 9.60 -3.59 -10.02
C ALA A 93 9.02 -2.16 -9.91
N GLY A 94 9.16 -1.50 -8.76
CA GLY A 94 8.72 -0.12 -8.53
C GLY A 94 7.21 0.07 -8.34
N HIS A 95 6.74 1.31 -8.41
CA HIS A 95 5.36 1.70 -8.06
C HIS A 95 4.27 1.07 -8.93
N LEU A 96 4.57 0.67 -10.16
CA LEU A 96 3.59 0.10 -11.10
C LEU A 96 3.99 -1.28 -11.62
N GLY A 97 5.21 -1.75 -11.34
CA GLY A 97 5.68 -3.03 -11.85
C GLY A 97 5.22 -4.24 -11.04
N VAL A 98 5.28 -5.40 -11.69
CA VAL A 98 5.06 -6.71 -11.09
C VAL A 98 6.38 -7.47 -11.15
N ALA A 99 6.78 -8.08 -10.04
CA ALA A 99 7.99 -8.87 -9.95
C ALA A 99 7.81 -10.22 -10.66
N GLY A 100 8.89 -10.73 -11.26
CA GLY A 100 8.91 -12.07 -11.84
C GLY A 100 8.80 -13.17 -10.78
N PRO A 101 8.55 -14.43 -11.18
CA PRO A 101 8.35 -15.56 -10.26
C PRO A 101 9.49 -15.76 -9.25
N ASP A 102 10.74 -15.51 -9.68
CA ASP A 102 11.94 -15.70 -8.86
C ASP A 102 11.99 -14.76 -7.66
N ALA A 103 11.28 -13.63 -7.70
CA ALA A 103 11.20 -12.72 -6.58
C ALA A 103 10.43 -13.30 -5.37
N PHE A 104 9.62 -14.35 -5.60
CA PHE A 104 8.75 -14.96 -4.60
C PHE A 104 9.21 -16.37 -4.19
N ARG A 105 10.51 -16.68 -4.37
CA ARG A 105 11.07 -18.00 -4.11
C ARG A 105 12.43 -17.89 -3.41
N GLY A 106 12.84 -19.00 -2.79
CA GLY A 106 14.15 -19.14 -2.17
C GLY A 106 14.31 -18.41 -0.83
N THR A 107 15.52 -18.50 -0.29
CA THR A 107 15.87 -17.99 1.05
C THR A 107 15.62 -16.51 1.22
N ASP A 108 15.83 -15.71 0.18
CA ASP A 108 15.64 -14.26 0.21
C ASP A 108 14.17 -13.89 0.41
N TRP A 109 13.26 -14.62 -0.26
CA TRP A 109 11.83 -14.45 -0.07
C TRP A 109 11.38 -14.89 1.33
N GLU A 110 11.92 -16.01 1.83
CA GLU A 110 11.60 -16.50 3.18
C GLU A 110 12.04 -15.51 4.27
N GLN A 111 13.27 -14.99 4.18
CA GLN A 111 13.78 -13.97 5.11
C GLN A 111 12.97 -12.68 5.01
N PHE A 112 12.61 -12.26 3.80
CA PHE A 112 11.75 -11.11 3.58
C PHE A 112 10.40 -11.28 4.27
N VAL A 113 9.69 -12.40 4.06
CA VAL A 113 8.39 -12.65 4.68
C VAL A 113 8.48 -12.65 6.19
N ARG A 114 9.48 -13.34 6.76
CA ARG A 114 9.67 -13.39 8.22
C ARG A 114 9.91 -12.01 8.81
N GLY A 115 10.82 -11.24 8.23
CA GLY A 115 11.12 -9.89 8.69
C GLY A 115 9.92 -8.95 8.58
N GLN A 116 9.24 -8.94 7.43
CA GLN A 116 8.14 -8.01 7.20
C GLN A 116 6.84 -8.40 7.90
N ALA A 117 6.58 -9.68 8.14
CA ALA A 117 5.46 -10.12 8.97
C ALA A 117 5.67 -9.67 10.43
N GLU A 118 6.89 -9.82 10.96
CA GLU A 118 7.21 -9.34 12.31
C GLU A 118 7.09 -7.81 12.39
N MET A 119 7.64 -7.07 11.42
CA MET A 119 7.51 -5.61 11.39
C MET A 119 6.06 -5.14 11.30
N TRP A 120 5.24 -5.77 10.46
CA TRP A 120 3.81 -5.49 10.35
C TRP A 120 3.09 -5.72 11.69
N LYS A 121 3.40 -6.84 12.36
CA LYS A 121 2.87 -7.19 13.67
C LYS A 121 3.26 -6.17 14.73
N THR A 122 4.56 -5.95 14.91
CA THR A 122 5.07 -5.04 15.94
C THR A 122 4.49 -3.64 15.76
N TYR A 123 4.41 -3.14 14.53
CA TYR A 123 3.86 -1.81 14.27
C TYR A 123 2.37 -1.71 14.61
N ALA A 124 1.57 -2.71 14.24
CA ALA A 124 0.17 -2.76 14.63
C ALA A 124 0.01 -2.81 16.15
N LEU A 125 0.75 -3.69 16.84
CA LEU A 125 0.69 -3.85 18.28
C LEU A 125 1.13 -2.60 19.04
N ASP A 126 2.19 -1.92 18.59
CA ASP A 126 2.65 -0.68 19.22
C ASP A 126 1.57 0.42 19.13
N TRP A 127 0.94 0.61 17.98
CA TRP A 127 -0.19 1.55 17.87
C TRP A 127 -1.41 1.14 18.67
N LEU A 128 -1.74 -0.15 18.72
CA LEU A 128 -2.87 -0.66 19.49
C LEU A 128 -2.66 -0.49 20.99
N THR A 129 -1.44 -0.69 21.49
CA THR A 129 -1.14 -0.72 22.93
C THR A 129 -0.68 0.62 23.49
N GLN A 130 0.06 1.41 22.71
CA GLN A 130 0.65 2.67 23.16
C GLN A 130 -0.10 3.90 22.63
N GLY A 131 -0.89 3.73 21.57
CA GLY A 131 -1.71 4.80 21.02
C GLY A 131 -2.79 5.26 22.01
N ARG A 132 -2.86 6.58 22.25
CA ARG A 132 -3.85 7.19 23.16
C ARG A 132 -5.25 7.24 22.57
N ASN A 133 -5.37 7.52 21.27
CA ASN A 133 -6.66 7.62 20.58
C ASN A 133 -6.51 7.16 19.13
N VAL A 134 -6.80 5.87 18.90
CA VAL A 134 -6.56 5.22 17.62
C VAL A 134 -7.87 4.68 17.05
N LEU A 135 -8.19 5.04 15.81
CA LEU A 135 -9.23 4.38 15.03
C LEU A 135 -8.60 3.28 14.18
N VAL A 136 -9.02 2.03 14.41
CA VAL A 136 -8.65 0.92 13.52
C VAL A 136 -9.57 0.93 12.32
N VAL A 137 -8.98 0.97 11.13
CA VAL A 137 -9.66 0.90 9.82
C VAL A 137 -9.20 -0.37 9.15
N HIS A 138 -10.10 -1.31 8.84
CA HIS A 138 -9.70 -2.48 8.05
C HIS A 138 -9.86 -2.14 6.57
N TYR A 139 -8.78 -2.31 5.80
CA TYR A 139 -8.74 -1.95 4.39
C TYR A 139 -9.82 -2.66 3.59
N GLU A 140 -10.07 -3.93 3.89
CA GLU A 140 -11.06 -4.75 3.19
C GLU A 140 -12.49 -4.29 3.49
N LYS A 141 -12.77 -3.84 4.72
CA LYS A 141 -14.05 -3.19 5.06
C LYS A 141 -14.20 -1.84 4.36
N LEU A 142 -13.12 -1.08 4.24
CA LEU A 142 -13.10 0.19 3.49
C LEU A 142 -13.38 -0.05 2.00
N LEU A 143 -12.95 -1.16 1.42
CA LEU A 143 -13.31 -1.54 0.06
C LEU A 143 -14.75 -2.03 -0.06
N GLN A 144 -15.23 -2.84 0.89
CA GLN A 144 -16.58 -3.41 0.87
C GLN A 144 -17.67 -2.36 1.06
N ASP A 145 -17.49 -1.42 1.99
CA ASP A 145 -18.42 -0.32 2.26
C ASP A 145 -17.67 0.98 2.50
N SER A 146 -17.14 1.55 1.41
CA SER A 146 -16.36 2.79 1.45
C SER A 146 -17.12 3.96 2.06
N LYS A 147 -18.45 4.03 1.88
CA LYS A 147 -19.26 5.11 2.42
C LYS A 147 -19.29 5.07 3.94
N ARG A 148 -19.63 3.91 4.53
CA ARG A 148 -19.71 3.75 5.97
C ARG A 148 -18.37 3.99 6.64
N GLU A 149 -17.32 3.38 6.11
CA GLU A 149 -15.98 3.51 6.69
C GLU A 149 -15.43 4.93 6.55
N LEU A 150 -15.64 5.60 5.41
CA LEU A 150 -15.26 7.00 5.24
C LEU A 150 -15.99 7.91 6.24
N LEU A 151 -17.30 7.75 6.44
CA LEU A 151 -18.02 8.56 7.43
C LEU A 151 -17.51 8.30 8.86
N ARG A 152 -17.17 7.06 9.21
CA ARG A 152 -16.56 6.69 10.50
C ARG A 152 -15.20 7.38 10.69
N ILE A 153 -14.37 7.40 9.64
CA ILE A 153 -13.09 8.11 9.62
C ILE A 153 -13.28 9.63 9.80
N LEU A 154 -14.19 10.24 9.04
CA LEU A 154 -14.43 11.69 9.13
C LEU A 154 -14.97 12.11 10.51
N HIS A 155 -15.81 11.28 11.11
CA HIS A 155 -16.27 11.47 12.49
C HIS A 155 -15.10 11.47 13.48
N PHE A 156 -14.20 10.49 13.37
CA PHE A 156 -12.99 10.43 14.21
C PHE A 156 -12.06 11.63 14.00
N LEU A 157 -11.91 12.08 12.75
CA LEU A 157 -11.16 13.29 12.40
C LEU A 157 -11.85 14.58 12.86
N ARG A 158 -13.10 14.50 13.35
CA ARG A 158 -13.94 15.65 13.73
C ARG A 158 -14.14 16.65 12.59
N VAL A 159 -14.21 16.13 11.36
CA VAL A 159 -14.49 16.93 10.16
C VAL A 159 -15.92 16.69 9.73
N ARG A 160 -16.68 17.77 9.55
CA ARG A 160 -18.05 17.65 9.04
C ARG A 160 -18.01 17.19 7.57
N PRO A 161 -18.67 16.09 7.22
CA PRO A 161 -18.70 15.62 5.84
C PRO A 161 -19.48 16.60 4.96
N ASN A 162 -18.91 17.01 3.83
CA ASN A 162 -19.68 17.67 2.79
C ASN A 162 -20.36 16.59 1.94
N GLN A 163 -21.69 16.48 2.03
CA GLN A 163 -22.44 15.39 1.40
C GLN A 163 -22.28 15.35 -0.13
N ARG A 164 -22.16 16.50 -0.79
CA ARG A 164 -21.90 16.56 -2.24
C ARG A 164 -20.53 15.98 -2.58
N ARG A 165 -19.51 16.30 -1.78
CA ARG A 165 -18.14 15.81 -1.97
C ARG A 165 -18.00 14.33 -1.62
N VAL A 166 -18.65 13.87 -0.56
CA VAL A 166 -18.76 12.44 -0.22
C VAL A 166 -19.39 11.69 -1.39
N LYS A 167 -20.54 12.15 -1.92
CA LYS A 167 -21.19 11.53 -3.08
C LYS A 167 -20.26 11.47 -4.30
N CYS A 168 -19.59 12.57 -4.62
CA CYS A 168 -18.63 12.63 -5.73
C CYS A 168 -17.47 11.64 -5.54
N THR A 169 -16.87 11.61 -4.35
CA THR A 169 -15.76 10.70 -4.04
C THR A 169 -16.16 9.24 -4.19
N LEU A 170 -17.36 8.88 -3.72
CA LEU A 170 -17.88 7.52 -3.81
C LEU A 170 -18.26 7.12 -5.24
N GLN A 171 -18.54 8.09 -6.12
CA GLN A 171 -18.78 7.85 -7.55
C GLN A 171 -17.47 7.54 -8.29
N TYR A 172 -16.33 8.03 -7.80
CA TYR A 172 -15.02 7.92 -8.45
C TYR A 172 -13.99 7.24 -7.52
N LEU A 173 -14.37 6.16 -6.85
CA LEU A 173 -13.51 5.46 -5.87
C LEU A 173 -12.15 5.06 -6.45
N ASP A 174 -12.12 4.60 -7.70
CA ASP A 174 -10.91 4.02 -8.29
C ASP A 174 -9.80 5.05 -8.52
N GLY A 175 -10.13 6.35 -8.62
CA GLY A 175 -9.17 7.42 -8.89
C GLY A 175 -8.15 7.05 -9.98
N SER A 176 -6.95 7.59 -9.88
CA SER A 176 -5.80 7.24 -10.74
C SER A 176 -4.82 6.26 -10.07
N PHE A 177 -5.20 5.67 -8.93
CA PHE A 177 -4.26 5.04 -7.98
C PHE A 177 -4.51 3.54 -7.75
N ARG A 178 -5.43 2.94 -8.50
CA ARG A 178 -5.66 1.50 -8.46
C ARG A 178 -4.69 0.81 -9.42
N ARG A 179 -3.83 -0.07 -8.89
CA ARG A 179 -2.96 -0.91 -9.72
C ARG A 179 -3.80 -2.05 -10.30
N PRO A 180 -4.00 -2.15 -11.63
CA PRO A 180 -4.53 -3.37 -12.21
C PRO A 180 -3.46 -4.45 -12.03
N THR A 181 -3.74 -5.47 -11.23
CA THR A 181 -2.89 -6.66 -11.14
C THR A 181 -3.36 -7.63 -12.24
N PRO A 182 -2.51 -7.98 -13.22
CA PRO A 182 -2.87 -8.96 -14.23
C PRO A 182 -3.29 -10.29 -13.60
N ASP A 183 -4.24 -10.99 -14.22
CA ASP A 183 -4.72 -12.27 -13.69
C ASP A 183 -3.69 -13.40 -13.79
N ASN A 184 -2.68 -13.25 -14.66
CA ASN A 184 -1.64 -14.24 -14.93
C ASN A 184 -0.36 -14.07 -14.09
N VAL A 185 -0.39 -13.29 -13.00
CA VAL A 185 0.79 -13.12 -12.13
C VAL A 185 1.08 -14.42 -11.35
N SER A 186 2.36 -14.74 -11.19
CA SER A 186 2.80 -16.05 -10.68
C SER A 186 2.27 -16.38 -9.29
N TYR A 187 2.20 -15.40 -8.39
CA TYR A 187 1.71 -15.55 -7.03
C TYR A 187 0.18 -15.73 -6.91
N ARG A 188 -0.56 -15.58 -8.02
CA ARG A 188 -1.98 -15.97 -8.10
C ARG A 188 -2.16 -17.38 -8.63
N LEU A 189 -1.21 -17.86 -9.43
CA LEU A 189 -1.23 -19.20 -10.01
C LEU A 189 -0.65 -20.26 -9.06
N GLN A 190 0.33 -19.86 -8.25
CA GLN A 190 0.97 -20.71 -7.26
C GLN A 190 1.12 -19.93 -5.96
N ASP A 191 0.77 -20.58 -4.84
CA ASP A 191 1.01 -20.06 -3.50
C ASP A 191 2.52 -19.78 -3.32
N PRO A 192 2.93 -18.52 -3.12
CA PRO A 192 4.34 -18.18 -2.90
C PRO A 192 4.78 -18.45 -1.45
N PHE A 193 3.88 -18.75 -0.53
CA PHE A 193 4.17 -19.00 0.87
C PHE A 193 4.26 -20.51 1.13
N SER A 194 5.38 -20.96 1.71
CA SER A 194 5.44 -22.32 2.25
C SER A 194 4.57 -22.42 3.52
N ALA A 195 4.24 -23.64 3.95
CA ALA A 195 3.51 -23.86 5.20
C ALA A 195 4.17 -23.14 6.40
N ALA A 196 5.50 -23.19 6.48
CA ALA A 196 6.25 -22.49 7.52
C ALA A 196 6.17 -20.96 7.44
N LEU A 197 5.93 -20.38 6.25
CA LEU A 197 5.68 -18.95 6.09
C LEU A 197 4.23 -18.58 6.44
N HIS A 198 3.27 -19.45 6.13
CA HIS A 198 1.90 -19.29 6.61
C HIS A 198 1.83 -19.24 8.13
N ASP A 199 2.49 -20.18 8.81
CA ASP A 199 2.55 -20.21 10.28
C ASP A 199 3.03 -18.88 10.88
N VAL A 200 4.03 -18.25 10.25
CA VAL A 200 4.56 -16.95 10.68
C VAL A 200 3.53 -15.84 10.51
N VAL A 201 2.88 -15.76 9.35
CA VAL A 201 1.88 -14.71 9.07
C VAL A 201 0.64 -14.90 9.95
N GLU A 202 0.17 -16.13 10.11
CA GLU A 202 -0.99 -16.44 10.95
C GLU A 202 -0.72 -16.23 12.44
N ALA A 203 0.48 -16.55 12.93
CA ALA A 203 0.87 -16.24 14.31
C ALA A 203 0.81 -14.72 14.57
N ALA A 204 1.33 -13.91 13.63
CA ALA A 204 1.26 -12.46 13.70
C ALA A 204 -0.19 -11.94 13.72
N MET A 205 -1.06 -12.50 12.87
CA MET A 205 -2.49 -12.17 12.86
C MET A 205 -3.17 -12.50 14.19
N LYS A 206 -2.92 -13.70 14.74
CA LYS A 206 -3.48 -14.15 16.02
C LYS A 206 -3.10 -13.23 17.18
N GLU A 207 -1.86 -12.75 17.24
CA GLU A 207 -1.42 -11.79 18.28
C GLU A 207 -2.16 -10.44 18.16
N ILE A 208 -2.35 -9.93 16.95
CA ILE A 208 -3.12 -8.70 16.70
C ILE A 208 -4.58 -8.90 17.09
N ASP A 209 -5.20 -10.01 16.69
CA ASP A 209 -6.60 -10.30 17.01
C ASP A 209 -6.84 -10.49 18.51
N ALA A 210 -5.93 -11.15 19.22
CA ALA A 210 -5.97 -11.24 20.68
C ALA A 210 -5.97 -9.83 21.32
N THR A 211 -5.15 -8.92 20.78
CA THR A 211 -5.08 -7.52 21.25
C THR A 211 -6.34 -6.73 20.91
N LEU A 212 -6.87 -6.86 19.68
CA LEU A 212 -8.12 -6.23 19.25
C LEU A 212 -9.29 -6.71 20.12
N SER A 213 -9.40 -8.02 20.33
CA SER A 213 -10.43 -8.66 21.16
C SER A 213 -10.38 -8.15 22.59
N LYS A 214 -9.18 -8.08 23.20
CA LYS A 214 -8.99 -7.55 24.56
C LYS A 214 -9.46 -6.10 24.70
N GLN A 215 -9.43 -5.33 23.62
CA GLN A 215 -9.88 -3.94 23.57
C GLN A 215 -11.35 -3.78 23.12
N GLY A 216 -12.09 -4.87 22.91
CA GLY A 216 -13.46 -4.83 22.41
C GLY A 216 -13.59 -4.28 20.98
N ARG A 217 -12.51 -4.36 20.19
CA ARG A 217 -12.48 -3.90 18.79
C ARG A 217 -12.83 -5.06 17.85
N PRO A 218 -13.37 -4.78 16.65
CA PRO A 218 -13.56 -5.81 15.64
C PRO A 218 -12.23 -6.50 15.29
N LEU A 219 -12.28 -7.82 15.13
CA LEU A 219 -11.16 -8.63 14.66
C LEU A 219 -10.81 -8.32 13.19
N LEU A 220 -9.65 -8.81 12.76
CA LEU A 220 -9.25 -8.86 11.37
C LEU A 220 -10.34 -9.56 10.52
N PRO A 221 -10.78 -8.95 9.40
CA PRO A 221 -11.83 -9.52 8.57
C PRO A 221 -11.26 -10.57 7.62
N GLU A 222 -10.76 -11.68 8.14
CA GLU A 222 -10.12 -12.75 7.37
C GLU A 222 -11.01 -13.28 6.24
N SER A 223 -12.33 -13.31 6.46
CA SER A 223 -13.32 -13.70 5.45
C SER A 223 -13.40 -12.77 4.23
N LEU A 224 -12.81 -11.56 4.31
CA LEU A 224 -12.74 -10.61 3.20
C LEU A 224 -11.37 -10.61 2.50
N TYR A 225 -10.42 -11.43 2.95
CA TYR A 225 -9.07 -11.43 2.41
C TYR A 225 -9.05 -12.08 1.04
N SER A 226 -8.55 -11.33 0.05
CA SER A 226 -8.48 -11.81 -1.34
C SER A 226 -7.49 -12.96 -1.52
N TYR A 227 -6.51 -13.03 -0.63
CA TYR A 227 -5.60 -14.14 -0.45
C TYR A 227 -5.82 -14.76 0.93
N HIS A 228 -6.14 -16.04 0.98
CA HIS A 228 -6.28 -16.81 2.21
C HIS A 228 -5.74 -18.22 2.00
N HIS A 229 -4.95 -18.73 2.94
CA HIS A 229 -4.31 -20.05 2.87
C HIS A 229 -5.32 -21.17 2.50
N HIS A 230 -6.54 -21.09 3.03
CA HIS A 230 -7.59 -22.08 2.77
C HIS A 230 -8.17 -22.03 1.33
N HIS A 231 -8.03 -20.92 0.59
CA HIS A 231 -8.54 -20.81 -0.79
C HIS A 231 -7.69 -21.63 -1.79
N HIS A 232 -6.39 -21.80 -1.55
CA HIS A 232 -5.54 -22.63 -2.41
C HIS A 232 -5.81 -24.13 -2.25
N HIS A 233 -6.27 -24.58 -1.07
CA HIS A 233 -6.65 -25.96 -0.84
C HIS A 233 -7.99 -26.36 -1.49
N HIS A 234 -8.88 -25.40 -1.78
CA HIS A 234 -10.18 -25.67 -2.41
C HIS A 234 -10.21 -25.49 -3.94
N HIS A 235 -9.25 -24.77 -4.54
CA HIS A 235 -9.23 -24.56 -5.99
C HIS A 235 -8.80 -25.79 -6.82
N HIS A 236 -8.36 -26.88 -6.20
CA HIS A 236 -8.13 -28.14 -6.91
C HIS A 236 -9.42 -28.89 -7.33
N HIS A 237 -10.62 -28.43 -6.93
CA HIS A 237 -11.86 -29.18 -7.18
C HIS A 237 -13.04 -28.45 -7.82
N SER A 238 -12.89 -27.27 -8.44
CA SER A 238 -13.97 -26.74 -9.29
C SER A 238 -13.50 -25.73 -10.33
N HIS A 239 -13.14 -26.24 -11.52
CA HIS A 239 -13.33 -25.52 -12.77
C HIS A 239 -14.54 -26.12 -13.50
N HIS A 240 -15.74 -25.64 -13.18
CA HIS A 240 -16.84 -25.65 -14.14
C HIS A 240 -17.14 -24.21 -14.53
N HIS A 241 -16.71 -23.87 -15.74
CA HIS A 241 -17.07 -22.64 -16.43
C HIS A 241 -18.59 -22.54 -16.55
N HIS A 242 -19.15 -21.39 -16.14
CA HIS A 242 -20.39 -20.88 -16.70
C HIS A 242 -20.07 -19.56 -17.39
N HIS A 243 -19.85 -19.66 -18.69
CA HIS A 243 -20.02 -18.54 -19.61
C HIS A 243 -21.50 -18.25 -19.72
N ASN A 244 -21.94 -17.06 -19.32
CA ASN A 244 -23.18 -16.50 -19.86
C ASN A 244 -22.85 -15.34 -20.79
N ASN A 245 -23.30 -15.56 -22.01
CA ASN A 245 -23.13 -14.78 -23.21
C ASN A 245 -24.37 -13.89 -23.33
N THR A 246 -24.20 -12.58 -23.49
CA THR A 246 -25.27 -11.72 -24.01
C THR A 246 -24.66 -10.70 -24.95
N SER A 247 -24.93 -10.92 -26.24
CA SER A 247 -24.59 -10.03 -27.35
C SER A 247 -25.63 -8.91 -27.53
N GLN A 248 -25.26 -7.92 -28.36
CA GLN A 248 -26.12 -7.09 -29.24
C GLN A 248 -26.81 -5.85 -28.56
N VAL A 249 -26.86 -4.61 -29.09
CA VAL A 249 -26.61 -3.94 -30.41
C VAL A 249 -26.36 -2.41 -30.19
N HIS A 250 -25.86 -1.72 -31.23
CA HIS A 250 -25.84 -0.27 -31.55
C HIS A 250 -24.56 0.51 -31.15
N ASP A 251 -23.91 1.32 -32.00
CA ASP A 251 -24.24 1.82 -33.34
C ASP A 251 -22.98 2.30 -34.11
N HIS A 252 -23.18 2.46 -35.41
CA HIS A 252 -22.21 2.67 -36.49
C HIS A 252 -21.51 4.05 -36.55
N ALA A 253 -20.33 3.99 -37.17
CA ALA A 253 -19.70 4.98 -38.07
C ALA A 253 -18.89 6.17 -37.49
N LYS A 254 -17.58 6.14 -37.73
CA LYS A 254 -16.96 6.81 -38.90
C LYS A 254 -15.52 6.32 -39.11
N GLN A 255 -15.18 6.14 -40.38
CA GLN A 255 -13.94 5.57 -40.91
C GLN A 255 -13.32 6.59 -41.88
N LEU A 256 -12.02 6.38 -42.17
CA LEU A 256 -11.19 6.97 -43.25
C LEU A 256 -10.47 8.29 -42.84
N THR A 257 -9.16 8.51 -43.02
CA THR A 257 -8.19 8.10 -44.08
C THR A 257 -6.73 8.13 -43.57
N ASN A 258 -5.90 7.09 -43.80
CA ASN A 258 -4.77 6.97 -44.75
C ASN A 258 -3.72 8.12 -44.78
N HIS A 259 -2.43 7.86 -44.50
CA HIS A 259 -1.38 7.38 -45.45
C HIS A 259 0.08 7.54 -44.92
N ARG A 260 0.88 6.47 -45.11
CA ARG A 260 2.34 6.36 -45.45
C ARG A 260 3.31 7.53 -45.19
N ASN A 261 4.47 7.23 -44.58
CA ASN A 261 5.75 7.13 -45.33
C ASN A 261 6.91 6.50 -44.55
N MET A 262 7.88 6.02 -45.34
CA MET A 262 9.03 5.16 -45.05
C MET A 262 10.33 5.90 -45.44
N HIS A 263 11.49 5.42 -44.95
CA HIS A 263 12.89 5.85 -45.21
C HIS A 263 13.40 7.05 -44.38
N ASP A 264 14.64 7.11 -43.87
CA ASP A 264 15.89 6.51 -44.34
C ASP A 264 17.00 6.43 -43.24
N ARG A 265 17.96 5.50 -43.47
CA ARG A 265 19.43 5.42 -43.16
C ARG A 265 20.09 6.39 -42.13
N SER A 266 21.17 6.07 -41.40
CA SER A 266 22.32 5.16 -41.59
C SER A 266 23.21 5.11 -40.32
N ALA A 267 24.04 4.06 -40.26
CA ALA A 267 25.11 3.75 -39.30
C ALA A 267 26.23 4.80 -39.14
N VAL A 268 27.08 4.65 -38.09
CA VAL A 268 28.58 4.64 -38.17
C VAL A 268 29.25 4.18 -36.84
N SER A 269 30.24 3.30 -37.02
CA SER A 269 31.37 2.73 -36.20
C SER A 269 31.52 3.01 -34.69
N ARG A 270 31.71 1.99 -33.82
CA ARG A 270 32.94 1.21 -33.48
C ARG A 270 34.12 2.02 -32.92
N GLN A 271 34.48 1.75 -31.65
CA GLN A 271 35.88 1.44 -31.28
C GLN A 271 35.98 0.65 -29.96
N ARG A 272 36.83 -0.38 -29.97
CA ARG A 272 37.26 -1.23 -28.84
C ARG A 272 38.51 -0.63 -28.20
N GLY A 273 38.63 -0.75 -26.88
CA GLY A 273 39.88 -0.69 -26.11
C GLY A 273 39.81 -1.69 -24.95
N ARG A 274 40.90 -2.40 -24.66
CA ARG A 274 40.99 -3.64 -23.86
C ARG A 274 42.09 -3.48 -22.79
N TYR A 275 41.95 -4.24 -21.68
CA TYR A 275 42.89 -4.49 -20.55
C TYR A 275 42.97 -3.40 -19.46
N GLY A 276 42.99 -3.68 -18.15
CA GLY A 276 43.02 -4.95 -17.41
C GLY A 276 42.97 -4.72 -15.87
N GLU A 277 42.64 -5.80 -15.16
CA GLU A 277 42.97 -6.20 -13.77
C GLU A 277 42.56 -5.39 -12.52
N ASN A 278 41.83 -6.13 -11.66
CA ASN A 278 41.85 -6.21 -10.20
C ASN A 278 41.82 -4.93 -9.36
N THR A 279 40.67 -4.71 -8.72
CA THR A 279 40.63 -4.26 -7.33
C THR A 279 39.32 -4.69 -6.67
N VAL A 280 39.45 -5.47 -5.59
CA VAL A 280 38.36 -5.73 -4.65
C VAL A 280 38.04 -4.40 -3.98
N ALA A 281 36.92 -3.79 -4.37
CA ALA A 281 36.41 -2.59 -3.75
C ALA A 281 34.99 -2.88 -3.25
N SER A 282 34.87 -2.93 -1.93
CA SER A 282 33.66 -2.76 -1.16
C SER A 282 32.86 -1.57 -1.70
N VAL A 283 31.75 -1.86 -2.38
CA VAL A 283 30.83 -0.81 -2.85
C VAL A 283 29.96 -0.39 -1.68
N ALA A 284 30.43 0.62 -0.95
CA ALA A 284 29.55 1.54 -0.25
C ALA A 284 28.72 2.27 -1.32
N VAL A 285 27.45 1.92 -1.43
CA VAL A 285 26.50 2.71 -2.25
C VAL A 285 26.08 3.91 -1.41
N SER A 286 26.83 5.00 -1.55
CA SER A 286 26.30 6.35 -1.38
C SER A 286 25.78 6.82 -2.73
N LYS A 287 24.45 6.79 -2.92
CA LYS A 287 23.76 7.57 -3.95
C LYS A 287 22.42 8.06 -3.40
N GLY A 288 22.29 9.38 -3.31
CA GLY A 288 21.00 10.04 -3.21
C GLY A 288 20.16 9.76 -4.46
N GLY A 289 18.86 9.61 -4.24
CA GLY A 289 17.87 9.38 -5.27
C GLY A 289 16.56 8.93 -4.62
N GLU A 290 15.54 9.79 -4.72
CA GLU A 290 14.11 9.46 -4.68
C GLU A 290 13.68 8.47 -3.59
N ASP A 291 13.42 9.01 -2.39
CA ASP A 291 12.74 8.31 -1.30
C ASP A 291 11.22 8.38 -1.50
N ASP A 292 10.76 7.84 -2.63
CA ASP A 292 9.35 7.83 -3.05
C ASP A 292 8.62 6.63 -2.40
N GLY A 293 7.92 6.90 -1.29
CA GLY A 293 6.57 6.36 -1.08
C GLY A 293 6.28 4.87 -1.30
N GLY A 294 7.14 3.94 -0.87
CA GLY A 294 6.80 2.51 -0.90
C GLY A 294 5.52 2.19 -0.11
N PRO A 295 4.64 1.27 -0.56
CA PRO A 295 3.57 0.72 0.26
C PRO A 295 4.14 -0.57 0.91
N HIS A 296 4.08 -0.80 2.21
CA HIS A 296 2.87 -1.03 3.00
C HIS A 296 3.22 -1.02 4.50
N SER A 297 2.91 0.08 5.17
CA SER A 297 2.63 0.18 6.60
C SER A 297 1.65 1.36 6.79
N ASN A 298 0.84 1.35 7.83
CA ASN A 298 -0.55 1.72 7.61
C ASN A 298 -1.12 2.72 8.62
N VAL A 299 -0.41 3.81 8.96
CA VAL A 299 -0.99 4.82 9.86
C VAL A 299 -1.08 6.17 9.15
N LEU A 300 -2.30 6.75 9.14
CA LEU A 300 -2.46 8.19 8.95
C LEU A 300 -2.53 8.81 10.34
N GLN A 301 -1.46 9.45 10.74
CA GLN A 301 -1.37 10.12 12.02
C GLN A 301 -2.07 11.48 11.95
N LEU A 302 -2.61 11.93 13.08
CA LEU A 302 -3.35 13.18 13.08
C LEU A 302 -2.39 14.36 13.18
N SER A 303 -2.66 15.38 12.38
CA SER A 303 -1.90 16.63 12.40
C SER A 303 -1.99 17.32 13.77
N PRO A 304 -0.93 18.02 14.22
CA PRO A 304 -0.95 18.84 15.42
C PRO A 304 -2.09 19.88 15.48
N TRP A 305 -2.71 20.23 14.35
CA TRP A 305 -3.90 21.08 14.30
C TRP A 305 -5.07 20.59 15.16
N ILE A 306 -5.18 19.28 15.42
CA ILE A 306 -6.27 18.70 16.22
C ILE A 306 -5.96 18.72 17.73
N LYS A 307 -4.83 19.29 18.16
CA LYS A 307 -4.38 19.28 19.57
C LYS A 307 -5.31 20.06 20.54
N GLY A 308 -6.21 20.88 20.01
CA GLY A 308 -7.22 21.63 20.77
C GLY A 308 -8.68 21.31 20.42
N ARG A 309 -8.94 20.23 19.65
CA ARG A 309 -10.30 19.73 19.38
C ARG A 309 -10.43 18.31 19.87
#